data_AF-A0A0J9T536-F1
#
_entry.id   AF-A0A0J9T536-F1
#
_cell.length_a   1.000
_cell.length_b   1.000
_cell.length_c   1.000
_cell.angle_alpha   90.00
_cell.angle_beta   90.00
_cell.angle_gamma   90.00
#
_symmetry.space_group_name_H-M   'P 1'
#
loop_
_entity.id
_entity.type
_entity.pdbx_description
1 polymer ?
#
loop_
_entity_poly.entity_id
_entity_poly.type
_entity_poly.pdbx_seq_one_letter_code
_entity_poly.pdbx_strand_id
1 'polypeptide(L)'
;MYSFSFYFNSPFYKYKNLFNEAITKKDDFKEGLCNDIIKVNVDIHKFHDENDFNNVCQVSLSYLADLYENYHNNMDEGCKYMYYGIYGKILKNKIYDYNKLQLYKVLLKGYYDYINQWDSFESYIEEINEDILEKNTDLMEMYDNLDNFKENTNEEIKERCIYVNKCIEIYSKYAEKYKTNNDSFCVELNKFIERYNKHMETDFPCDNSQNFLPYIGRSNLKIILIPIILITLKLFILYILYKVNINYIYQYLYGNTLFYIYS
;
A
#
# COMPACT_ATOMS: atom_id res chain seq x y z
N MET A 1 6.23 -19.74 -19.29
CA MET A 1 6.94 -18.48 -19.01
C MET A 1 5.90 -17.37 -19.08
N TYR A 2 5.16 -17.15 -18.00
CA TYR A 2 4.11 -16.13 -17.95
C TYR A 2 4.71 -14.82 -17.43
N SER A 3 4.51 -13.78 -18.23
CA SER A 3 4.98 -12.41 -18.07
C SER A 3 4.76 -11.85 -16.65
N PHE A 4 5.85 -11.34 -16.07
CA PHE A 4 5.95 -10.62 -14.79
C PHE A 4 5.34 -9.20 -14.83
N SER A 5 4.68 -8.78 -15.91
CA SER A 5 4.40 -7.35 -16.18
C SER A 5 3.17 -6.75 -15.50
N PHE A 6 2.48 -7.44 -14.58
CA PHE A 6 1.24 -6.93 -13.97
C PHE A 6 1.39 -6.35 -12.55
N TYR A 7 2.61 -6.28 -11.99
CA TYR A 7 2.80 -5.93 -10.57
C TYR A 7 3.31 -4.51 -10.26
N PHE A 8 3.55 -3.66 -11.27
CA PHE A 8 4.26 -2.39 -11.07
C PHE A 8 3.42 -1.10 -11.05
N ASN A 9 2.08 -1.16 -11.06
CA ASN A 9 1.23 0.05 -11.05
C ASN A 9 0.68 0.40 -9.64
N SER A 10 1.48 0.27 -8.58
CA SER A 10 1.15 0.96 -7.33
C SER A 10 1.60 2.41 -7.45
N PRO A 11 0.74 3.43 -7.21
CA PRO A 11 1.16 4.83 -7.16
C PRO A 11 2.38 5.07 -6.25
N PHE A 12 2.52 4.22 -5.21
CA PHE A 12 3.70 4.13 -4.36
C PHE A 12 5.04 4.13 -5.11
N TYR A 13 5.24 3.19 -6.05
CA TYR A 13 6.55 3.00 -6.70
C TYR A 13 6.95 4.21 -7.55
N LYS A 14 5.97 4.81 -8.20
CA LYS A 14 6.12 6.04 -8.98
C LYS A 14 6.65 7.18 -8.10
N TYR A 15 6.00 7.45 -6.97
CA TYR A 15 6.41 8.53 -6.08
C TYR A 15 7.72 8.22 -5.35
N LYS A 16 7.98 6.94 -5.05
CA LYS A 16 9.26 6.47 -4.49
C LYS A 16 10.44 6.77 -5.38
N ASN A 17 10.33 6.50 -6.68
CA ASN A 17 11.41 6.76 -7.62
C ASN A 17 11.70 8.26 -7.72
N LEU A 18 10.67 9.10 -7.90
CA LEU A 18 10.83 10.56 -7.91
C LEU A 18 11.52 11.09 -6.65
N PHE A 19 11.13 10.58 -5.47
CA PHE A 19 11.72 11.03 -4.21
C PHE A 19 13.19 10.60 -4.08
N ASN A 20 13.52 9.37 -4.49
CA ASN A 20 14.89 8.89 -4.48
C ASN A 20 15.79 9.72 -5.42
N GLU A 21 15.28 10.10 -6.59
CA GLU A 21 15.99 11.00 -7.50
C GLU A 21 16.20 12.38 -6.85
N ALA A 22 15.16 12.94 -6.23
CA ALA A 22 15.23 14.23 -5.55
C ALA A 22 16.25 14.27 -4.41
N ILE A 23 16.46 13.16 -3.67
CA ILE A 23 17.51 13.05 -2.63
C ILE A 23 18.91 13.27 -3.22
N THR A 24 19.14 12.86 -4.46
CA THR A 24 20.47 12.93 -5.09
C THR A 24 20.73 14.23 -5.85
N LYS A 25 19.67 15.00 -6.15
CA LYS A 25 19.76 16.27 -6.87
C LYS A 25 20.28 17.37 -5.94
N LYS A 26 21.36 18.04 -6.36
CA LYS A 26 21.80 19.32 -5.77
C LYS A 26 21.42 20.43 -6.73
N ASP A 27 20.81 21.48 -6.20
CA ASP A 27 20.27 22.59 -7.01
C ASP A 27 20.44 23.90 -6.24
N ASP A 28 21.45 24.68 -6.63
CA ASP A 28 21.82 25.95 -6.02
C ASP A 28 20.67 26.98 -6.05
N PHE A 29 19.77 26.90 -7.04
CA PHE A 29 18.60 27.78 -7.12
C PHE A 29 17.58 27.45 -6.03
N LYS A 30 17.37 26.16 -5.76
CA LYS A 30 16.48 25.71 -4.68
C LYS A 30 17.04 26.03 -3.30
N GLU A 31 18.37 26.10 -3.16
CA GLU A 31 19.01 26.58 -1.93
C GLU A 31 18.64 28.03 -1.62
N GLY A 32 18.57 28.90 -2.65
CA GLY A 32 18.07 30.27 -2.51
C GLY A 32 16.61 30.32 -2.02
N LEU A 33 15.71 29.57 -2.67
CA LEU A 33 14.30 29.45 -2.24
C LEU A 33 14.14 28.99 -0.78
N CYS A 34 14.95 28.01 -0.37
CA CYS A 34 14.94 27.52 1.01
C CYS A 34 15.31 28.62 2.01
N ASN A 35 16.35 29.39 1.72
CA ASN A 35 16.84 30.44 2.60
C ASN A 35 15.97 31.70 2.61
N ASP A 36 15.42 32.07 1.46
CA ASP A 36 14.77 33.38 1.29
C ASP A 36 13.26 33.34 1.58
N ILE A 37 12.61 32.18 1.36
CA ILE A 37 11.14 32.07 1.43
C ILE A 37 10.71 31.13 2.56
N ILE A 38 11.31 29.94 2.64
CA ILE A 38 10.83 28.92 3.59
C ILE A 38 11.37 29.21 4.99
N LYS A 39 12.66 29.50 5.11
CA LYS A 39 13.34 29.76 6.37
C LYS A 39 12.70 30.92 7.16
N VAL A 40 12.27 31.98 6.47
CA VAL A 40 11.62 33.16 7.10
C VAL A 40 10.23 32.84 7.69
N ASN A 41 9.56 31.81 7.17
CA ASN A 41 8.21 31.40 7.59
C ASN A 41 8.22 30.23 8.59
N VAL A 42 9.41 29.81 9.05
CA VAL A 42 9.60 28.73 10.00
C VAL A 42 10.34 29.27 11.22
N ASP A 43 9.93 28.84 12.42
CA ASP A 43 10.71 29.07 13.63
C ASP A 43 11.91 28.10 13.65
N ILE A 44 12.97 28.45 12.92
CA ILE A 44 14.15 27.59 12.67
C ILE A 44 14.82 27.19 13.98
N HIS A 45 14.66 27.98 15.05
CA HIS A 45 15.20 27.65 16.37
C HIS A 45 14.63 26.34 16.95
N LYS A 46 13.52 25.82 16.39
CA LYS A 46 12.96 24.51 16.73
C LYS A 46 13.61 23.34 15.96
N PHE A 47 14.45 23.63 14.98
CA PHE A 47 15.32 22.62 14.36
C PHE A 47 16.59 22.53 15.18
N HIS A 48 16.91 21.32 15.64
CA HIS A 48 18.16 21.07 16.34
C HIS A 48 19.38 21.12 15.39
N ASP A 49 19.17 20.97 14.09
CA ASP A 49 20.21 20.99 13.06
C ASP A 49 19.73 21.74 11.80
N GLU A 50 20.42 22.83 11.48
CA GLU A 50 20.15 23.65 10.29
C GLU A 50 20.43 22.88 8.98
N ASN A 51 21.37 21.93 9.01
CA ASN A 51 21.67 21.09 7.85
C ASN A 51 20.52 20.12 7.55
N ASP A 52 19.87 19.58 8.58
CA ASP A 52 18.70 18.72 8.40
C ASP A 52 17.54 19.51 7.77
N PHE A 53 17.33 20.76 8.19
CA PHE A 53 16.34 21.65 7.55
C PHE A 53 16.68 21.92 6.09
N ASN A 54 17.92 22.33 5.79
CA ASN A 54 18.34 22.64 4.42
C ASN A 54 18.19 21.43 3.51
N ASN A 55 18.59 20.24 3.98
CA ASN A 55 18.43 19.00 3.23
C ASN A 55 16.94 18.69 2.97
N VAL A 56 16.10 18.72 4.00
CA VAL A 56 14.65 18.50 3.85
C VAL A 56 14.03 19.49 2.86
N CYS A 57 14.40 20.76 2.95
CA CYS A 57 13.88 21.80 2.07
C CYS A 57 14.29 21.57 0.61
N GLN A 58 15.58 21.34 0.33
CA GLN A 58 16.08 21.11 -1.02
C GLN A 58 15.47 19.87 -1.68
N VAL A 59 15.36 18.77 -0.92
CA VAL A 59 14.72 17.54 -1.40
C VAL A 59 13.25 17.77 -1.67
N SER A 60 12.54 18.49 -0.77
CA SER A 60 11.11 18.78 -0.94
C SER A 60 10.85 19.61 -2.19
N LEU A 61 11.59 20.70 -2.40
CA LEU A 61 11.42 21.55 -3.59
C LEU A 61 11.77 20.80 -4.89
N SER A 62 12.81 19.97 -4.87
CA SER A 62 13.16 19.14 -6.03
C SER A 62 12.08 18.12 -6.34
N TYR A 63 11.60 17.43 -5.32
CA TYR A 63 10.54 16.45 -5.46
C TYR A 63 9.24 17.08 -5.96
N LEU A 64 8.83 18.23 -5.40
CA LEU A 64 7.61 18.92 -5.82
C LEU A 64 7.69 19.44 -7.25
N ALA A 65 8.86 19.91 -7.68
CA ALA A 65 9.11 20.27 -9.08
C ALA A 65 8.90 19.08 -10.02
N ASP A 66 9.57 17.96 -9.74
CA ASP A 66 9.42 16.75 -10.57
C ASP A 66 7.98 16.19 -10.51
N LEU A 67 7.34 16.24 -9.33
CA LEU A 67 5.97 15.80 -9.14
C LEU A 67 5.00 16.64 -9.97
N TYR A 68 5.16 17.96 -9.97
CA TYR A 68 4.33 18.88 -10.73
C TYR A 68 4.47 18.63 -12.24
N GLU A 69 5.71 18.56 -12.75
CA GLU A 69 5.99 18.34 -14.16
C GLU A 69 5.41 17.03 -14.68
N ASN A 70 5.55 15.95 -13.91
CA ASN A 70 5.15 14.62 -14.36
C ASN A 70 3.69 14.30 -14.02
N TYR A 71 3.15 14.88 -12.94
CA TYR A 71 1.93 14.40 -12.28
C TYR A 71 1.08 15.51 -11.66
N HIS A 72 0.98 16.67 -12.30
CA HIS A 72 0.14 17.81 -11.86
C HIS A 72 -1.28 17.43 -11.40
N ASN A 73 -1.93 16.43 -12.02
CA ASN A 73 -3.28 15.97 -11.66
C ASN A 73 -3.33 15.05 -10.42
N ASN A 74 -2.18 14.61 -9.90
CA ASN A 74 -2.06 13.70 -8.76
C ASN A 74 -1.12 14.24 -7.68
N MET A 75 -1.05 15.57 -7.55
CA MET A 75 -0.21 16.23 -6.55
C MET A 75 -0.49 15.70 -5.14
N ASP A 76 -1.76 15.51 -4.77
CA ASP A 76 -2.15 15.09 -3.42
C ASP A 76 -1.53 13.75 -2.99
N GLU A 77 -1.51 12.75 -3.89
CA GLU A 77 -0.92 11.44 -3.59
C GLU A 77 0.60 11.53 -3.47
N GLY A 78 1.26 12.27 -4.38
CA GLY A 78 2.70 12.48 -4.32
C GLY A 78 3.11 13.30 -3.10
N CYS A 79 2.33 14.30 -2.72
CA CYS A 79 2.55 15.09 -1.52
C CYS A 79 2.47 14.20 -0.26
N LYS A 80 1.47 13.33 -0.15
CA LYS A 80 1.39 12.35 0.95
C LYS A 80 2.63 11.44 0.99
N TYR A 81 3.14 11.00 -0.17
CA TYR A 81 4.41 10.27 -0.23
C TYR A 81 5.61 11.14 0.22
N MET A 82 5.66 12.42 -0.14
CA MET A 82 6.72 13.34 0.29
C MET A 82 6.80 13.40 1.83
N TYR A 83 5.66 13.49 2.51
CA TYR A 83 5.63 13.47 3.98
C TYR A 83 6.29 12.19 4.54
N TYR A 84 5.94 11.03 3.97
CA TYR A 84 6.59 9.77 4.30
C TYR A 84 8.10 9.79 3.99
N GLY A 85 8.51 10.33 2.85
CA GLY A 85 9.93 10.44 2.50
C GLY A 85 10.71 11.30 3.49
N ILE A 86 10.16 12.43 3.92
CA ILE A 86 10.77 13.33 4.90
C ILE A 86 10.89 12.63 6.26
N TYR A 87 9.77 12.19 6.83
CA TYR A 87 9.74 11.71 8.22
C TYR A 87 10.03 10.22 8.38
N GLY A 88 9.73 9.42 7.36
CA GLY A 88 9.96 7.98 7.33
C GLY A 88 11.32 7.58 6.74
N LYS A 89 12.06 8.50 6.10
CA LYS A 89 13.41 8.23 5.56
C LYS A 89 14.46 9.23 6.04
N ILE A 90 14.33 10.51 5.67
CA ILE A 90 15.37 11.52 5.96
C ILE A 90 15.51 11.75 7.47
N LEU A 91 14.37 11.88 8.17
CA LEU A 91 14.32 12.24 9.58
C LEU A 91 13.89 11.08 10.50
N LYS A 92 13.85 9.83 10.01
CA LYS A 92 13.27 8.65 10.69
C LYS A 92 13.75 8.44 12.14
N ASN A 93 14.99 8.81 12.43
CA ASN A 93 15.63 8.63 13.74
C ASN A 93 16.15 9.95 14.34
N LYS A 94 15.68 11.08 13.82
CA LYS A 94 16.06 12.41 14.32
C LYS A 94 15.07 12.85 15.38
N ILE A 95 15.57 13.51 16.42
CA ILE A 95 14.74 14.18 17.43
C ILE A 95 14.51 15.61 16.94
N TYR A 96 13.28 16.09 17.06
CA TYR A 96 12.88 17.46 16.72
C TYR A 96 11.80 17.95 17.67
N ASP A 97 11.81 19.26 17.95
CA ASP A 97 10.85 19.96 18.82
C ASP A 97 9.90 20.88 18.03
N TYR A 98 9.73 20.61 16.74
CA TYR A 98 8.80 21.33 15.87
C TYR A 98 7.57 20.49 15.54
N ASN A 99 6.48 21.18 15.16
CA ASN A 99 5.28 20.54 14.66
C ASN A 99 5.49 20.07 13.20
N LYS A 100 5.49 18.75 12.98
CA LYS A 100 5.71 18.13 11.66
C LYS A 100 4.77 18.65 10.58
N LEU A 101 3.48 18.72 10.90
CA LEU A 101 2.44 19.16 9.97
C LEU A 101 2.65 20.63 9.59
N GLN A 102 2.99 21.48 10.55
CA GLN A 102 3.28 22.89 10.30
C GLN A 102 4.46 23.06 9.34
N LEU A 103 5.60 22.41 9.62
CA LEU A 103 6.75 22.45 8.70
C LEU A 103 6.34 21.99 7.30
N TYR A 104 5.66 20.86 7.22
CA TYR A 104 5.24 20.29 5.95
C TYR A 104 4.32 21.24 5.16
N LYS A 105 3.36 21.90 5.81
CA LYS A 105 2.52 22.93 5.17
C LYS A 105 3.34 24.13 4.67
N VAL A 106 4.36 24.55 5.41
CA VAL A 106 5.25 25.64 4.98
C VAL A 106 6.07 25.25 3.75
N LEU A 107 6.58 24.02 3.68
CA LEU A 107 7.29 23.51 2.51
C LEU A 107 6.41 23.52 1.26
N LEU A 108 5.17 23.01 1.38
CA LEU A 108 4.20 23.00 0.28
C LEU A 108 3.83 24.42 -0.17
N LYS A 109 3.59 25.31 0.80
CA LYS A 109 3.25 26.71 0.52
C LYS A 109 4.39 27.46 -0.15
N GLY A 110 5.63 27.27 0.30
CA GLY A 110 6.79 27.89 -0.32
C GLY A 110 6.96 27.50 -1.79
N TYR A 111 6.68 26.23 -2.13
CA TYR A 111 6.66 25.79 -3.53
C TYR A 111 5.47 26.38 -4.30
N TYR A 112 4.27 26.38 -3.71
CA TYR A 112 3.08 26.97 -4.32
C TYR A 112 3.26 28.45 -4.66
N ASP A 113 3.74 29.25 -3.71
CA ASP A 113 3.98 30.68 -3.89
C ASP A 113 5.01 30.95 -5.00
N TYR A 114 5.96 30.02 -5.20
CA TYR A 114 6.94 30.08 -6.28
C TYR A 114 6.34 29.79 -7.66
N ILE A 115 5.55 28.72 -7.83
CA ILE A 115 5.02 28.33 -9.14
C ILE A 115 3.71 29.02 -9.51
N ASN A 116 2.89 29.36 -8.51
CA ASN A 116 1.55 29.95 -8.61
C ASN A 116 0.62 29.26 -9.63
N GLN A 117 0.71 27.94 -9.76
CA GLN A 117 0.02 27.15 -10.80
C GLN A 117 -0.56 25.82 -10.27
N TRP A 118 -0.60 25.61 -8.95
CA TRP A 118 -1.21 24.41 -8.38
C TRP A 118 -2.66 24.70 -7.95
N ASP A 119 -3.59 24.45 -8.86
CA ASP A 119 -5.01 24.80 -8.69
C ASP A 119 -5.68 24.15 -7.48
N SER A 120 -5.32 22.91 -7.12
CA SER A 120 -5.89 22.18 -5.98
C SER A 120 -5.16 22.43 -4.64
N PHE A 121 -4.19 23.35 -4.60
CA PHE A 121 -3.35 23.57 -3.42
C PHE A 121 -4.18 23.94 -2.18
N GLU A 122 -5.09 24.91 -2.29
CA GLU A 122 -5.88 25.39 -1.15
C GLU A 122 -6.79 24.28 -0.60
N SER A 123 -7.48 23.53 -1.46
CA SER A 123 -8.29 22.38 -1.01
C SER A 123 -7.42 21.31 -0.34
N TYR A 124 -6.25 21.01 -0.90
CA TYR A 124 -5.35 20.01 -0.34
C TYR A 124 -4.84 20.45 1.04
N ILE A 125 -4.39 21.71 1.17
CA ILE A 125 -3.80 22.21 2.42
C ILE A 125 -4.82 22.29 3.56
N GLU A 126 -6.09 22.57 3.24
CA GLU A 126 -7.21 22.59 4.19
C GLU A 126 -7.58 21.18 4.67
N GLU A 127 -7.61 20.20 3.76
CA GLU A 127 -8.03 18.83 4.08
C GLU A 127 -6.94 18.02 4.81
N ILE A 128 -5.65 18.26 4.52
CA ILE A 128 -4.58 17.48 5.16
C ILE A 128 -4.46 17.78 6.66
N ASN A 129 -4.33 16.68 7.40
CA ASN A 129 -4.08 16.68 8.83
C ASN A 129 -3.12 15.54 9.20
N GLU A 130 -2.69 15.54 10.46
CA GLU A 130 -1.73 14.57 10.98
C GLU A 130 -2.22 13.12 10.88
N ASP A 131 -3.50 12.85 11.18
CA ASP A 131 -4.07 11.50 11.10
C ASP A 131 -4.01 10.93 9.67
N ILE A 132 -4.33 11.75 8.65
CA ILE A 132 -4.24 11.35 7.24
C ILE A 132 -2.79 11.04 6.86
N LEU A 133 -1.85 11.90 7.26
CA LEU A 133 -0.44 11.78 6.87
C LEU A 133 0.27 10.63 7.60
N GLU A 134 -0.02 10.41 8.88
CA GLU A 134 0.55 9.30 9.66
C GLU A 134 -0.03 7.95 9.20
N LYS A 135 -1.33 7.86 8.91
CA LYS A 135 -1.91 6.66 8.25
C LYS A 135 -1.25 6.37 6.91
N ASN A 136 -1.06 7.40 6.10
CA ASN A 136 -0.35 7.25 4.83
C ASN A 136 1.09 6.77 5.05
N THR A 137 1.79 7.35 6.03
CA THR A 137 3.16 6.98 6.41
C THR A 137 3.27 5.50 6.77
N ASP A 138 2.37 5.01 7.62
CA ASP A 138 2.28 3.60 7.98
C ASP A 138 2.08 2.71 6.73
N LEU A 139 1.16 3.08 5.83
CA LEU A 139 0.92 2.34 4.60
C LEU A 139 2.16 2.32 3.67
N MET A 140 2.82 3.47 3.50
CA MET A 140 4.04 3.57 2.69
C MET A 140 5.18 2.74 3.30
N GLU A 141 5.30 2.72 4.64
CA GLU A 141 6.27 1.89 5.35
C GLU A 141 5.98 0.39 5.16
N MET A 142 4.72 -0.03 5.13
CA MET A 142 4.37 -1.42 4.79
C MET A 142 4.82 -1.78 3.37
N TYR A 143 4.64 -0.91 2.38
CA TYR A 143 5.14 -1.15 1.02
C TYR A 143 6.67 -1.25 0.97
N ASP A 144 7.39 -0.35 1.64
CA ASP A 144 8.86 -0.38 1.67
C ASP A 144 9.39 -1.65 2.36
N ASN A 145 8.78 -2.08 3.46
CA ASN A 145 9.15 -3.35 4.10
C ASN A 145 8.85 -4.55 3.19
N LEU A 146 7.71 -4.56 2.48
CA LEU A 146 7.40 -5.63 1.54
C LEU A 146 8.39 -5.69 0.37
N ASP A 147 8.88 -4.55 -0.13
CA ASP A 147 9.93 -4.49 -1.15
C ASP A 147 11.26 -5.02 -0.60
N ASN A 148 11.69 -4.54 0.57
CA ASN A 148 12.93 -5.00 1.20
C ASN A 148 12.92 -6.52 1.44
N PHE A 149 11.78 -7.08 1.81
CA PHE A 149 11.63 -8.53 1.94
C PHE A 149 11.86 -9.27 0.61
N LYS A 150 11.38 -8.71 -0.51
CA LYS A 150 11.50 -9.28 -1.85
C LYS A 150 12.90 -9.13 -2.44
N GLU A 151 13.53 -7.99 -2.23
CA GLU A 151 14.81 -7.64 -2.85
C GLU A 151 16.00 -8.32 -2.15
N ASN A 152 15.91 -8.51 -0.83
CA ASN A 152 17.00 -9.08 -0.03
C ASN A 152 17.04 -10.61 -0.04
N THR A 153 16.93 -11.26 -1.21
CA THR A 153 16.89 -12.74 -1.31
C THR A 153 18.18 -13.43 -0.85
N ASN A 154 19.28 -12.69 -0.76
CA ASN A 154 20.60 -13.21 -0.37
C ASN A 154 20.85 -13.14 1.15
N GLU A 155 20.02 -12.42 1.90
CA GLU A 155 20.10 -12.34 3.36
C GLU A 155 19.60 -13.63 4.02
N GLU A 156 19.99 -13.86 5.27
CA GLU A 156 19.44 -14.96 6.04
C GLU A 156 17.92 -14.80 6.18
N ILE A 157 17.18 -15.91 6.09
CA ILE A 157 15.70 -15.91 6.20
C ILE A 157 15.24 -15.10 7.41
N LYS A 158 15.91 -15.26 8.56
CA LYS A 158 15.57 -14.56 9.80
C LYS A 158 15.65 -13.05 9.67
N GLU A 159 16.63 -12.53 8.94
CA GLU A 159 16.81 -11.09 8.71
C GLU A 159 15.72 -10.55 7.78
N ARG A 160 15.43 -11.27 6.70
CA ARG A 160 14.33 -10.94 5.78
C ARG A 160 12.98 -10.87 6.50
N CYS A 161 12.73 -11.80 7.42
CA CYS A 161 11.46 -11.86 8.16
C CYS A 161 11.20 -10.66 9.07
N ILE A 162 12.22 -9.86 9.42
CA ILE A 162 12.04 -8.62 10.18
C ILE A 162 11.13 -7.65 9.40
N TYR A 163 11.28 -7.57 8.09
CA TYR A 163 10.45 -6.70 7.25
C TYR A 163 9.00 -7.16 7.22
N VAL A 164 8.76 -8.48 7.09
CA VAL A 164 7.41 -9.06 7.15
C VAL A 164 6.74 -8.80 8.49
N ASN A 165 7.48 -8.97 9.58
CA ASN A 165 6.96 -8.73 10.93
C ASN A 165 6.55 -7.27 11.14
N LYS A 166 7.29 -6.31 10.58
CA LYS A 166 6.90 -4.88 10.61
C LYS A 166 5.59 -4.63 9.86
N CYS A 167 5.39 -5.28 8.70
CA CYS A 167 4.11 -5.20 7.99
C CYS A 167 2.94 -5.72 8.86
N ILE A 168 3.12 -6.85 9.54
CA ILE A 168 2.10 -7.44 10.43
C ILE A 168 1.82 -6.53 11.63
N GLU A 169 2.86 -5.94 12.22
CA GLU A 169 2.74 -4.99 13.33
C GLU A 169 1.90 -3.78 12.93
N ILE A 170 2.23 -3.12 11.81
CA ILE A 170 1.48 -1.97 11.31
C ILE A 170 0.02 -2.36 10.98
N TYR A 171 -0.19 -3.49 10.30
CA TYR A 171 -1.52 -4.01 9.99
C TYR A 171 -2.38 -4.17 11.26
N SER A 172 -1.78 -4.72 12.33
CA SER A 172 -2.49 -5.01 13.59
C SER A 172 -3.05 -3.75 14.25
N LYS A 173 -2.38 -2.59 14.10
CA LYS A 173 -2.88 -1.29 14.58
C LYS A 173 -4.24 -0.91 13.97
N TYR A 174 -4.51 -1.38 12.76
CA TYR A 174 -5.68 -1.01 11.97
C TYR A 174 -6.75 -2.09 11.88
N ALA A 175 -6.36 -3.36 12.00
CA ALA A 175 -7.25 -4.52 11.88
C ALA A 175 -8.42 -4.48 12.88
N GLU A 176 -8.18 -4.00 14.11
CA GLU A 176 -9.22 -3.91 15.14
C GLU A 176 -10.12 -2.67 14.98
N LYS A 177 -9.60 -1.61 14.35
CA LYS A 177 -10.22 -0.28 14.31
C LYS A 177 -11.27 -0.16 13.20
N TYR A 178 -11.11 -0.87 12.09
CA TYR A 178 -11.93 -0.69 10.90
C TYR A 178 -12.87 -1.88 10.63
N LYS A 179 -14.10 -1.76 11.12
CA LYS A 179 -15.18 -2.75 10.88
C LYS A 179 -16.01 -2.46 9.62
N THR A 180 -15.79 -1.32 8.95
CA THR A 180 -16.60 -0.86 7.81
C THR A 180 -15.73 -0.43 6.62
N ASN A 181 -16.18 -0.75 5.41
CA ASN A 181 -15.42 -0.63 4.16
C ASN A 181 -15.39 0.75 3.49
N ASN A 182 -15.98 1.79 4.09
CA ASN A 182 -16.21 3.07 3.41
C ASN A 182 -15.11 4.11 3.64
N ASP A 183 -14.11 3.81 4.48
CA ASP A 183 -12.96 4.70 4.69
C ASP A 183 -11.95 4.53 3.52
N SER A 184 -11.52 5.63 2.91
CA SER A 184 -10.57 5.63 1.79
C SER A 184 -9.24 4.97 2.16
N PHE A 185 -8.81 5.09 3.42
CA PHE A 185 -7.63 4.40 3.92
C PHE A 185 -7.80 2.87 3.91
N CYS A 186 -9.00 2.37 4.27
CA CYS A 186 -9.28 0.94 4.23
C CYS A 186 -9.20 0.37 2.82
N VAL A 187 -9.60 1.15 1.82
CA VAL A 187 -9.49 0.75 0.40
C VAL A 187 -8.02 0.58 0.02
N GLU A 188 -7.16 1.54 0.36
CA GLU A 188 -5.73 1.47 0.06
C GLU A 188 -5.01 0.37 0.86
N LEU A 189 -5.36 0.18 2.13
CA LEU A 189 -4.84 -0.90 2.96
C LEU A 189 -5.25 -2.28 2.42
N ASN A 190 -6.48 -2.43 1.92
CA ASN A 190 -6.91 -3.67 1.27
C ASN A 190 -6.14 -3.95 -0.04
N LYS A 191 -5.78 -2.91 -0.82
CA LYS A 191 -4.90 -3.08 -1.99
C LYS A 191 -3.49 -3.54 -1.59
N PHE A 192 -2.97 -3.04 -0.47
CA PHE A 192 -1.71 -3.54 0.09
C PHE A 192 -1.84 -5.02 0.51
N ILE A 193 -2.89 -5.37 1.26
CA ILE A 193 -3.15 -6.74 1.73
C ILE A 193 -3.23 -7.72 0.56
N GLU A 194 -3.89 -7.34 -0.54
CA GLU A 194 -3.94 -8.15 -1.76
C GLU A 194 -2.54 -8.43 -2.31
N ARG A 195 -1.70 -7.41 -2.42
CA ARG A 195 -0.32 -7.53 -2.92
C ARG A 195 0.55 -8.36 -1.99
N TYR A 196 0.44 -8.14 -0.68
CA TYR A 196 1.15 -8.90 0.34
C TYR A 196 0.77 -10.38 0.25
N ASN A 197 -0.53 -10.71 0.33
CA ASN A 197 -1.02 -12.09 0.34
C ASN A 197 -0.63 -12.82 -0.94
N LYS A 198 -0.77 -12.17 -2.10
CA LYS A 198 -0.39 -12.76 -3.38
C LYS A 198 1.10 -13.09 -3.47
N HIS A 199 1.96 -12.33 -2.77
CA HIS A 199 3.38 -12.65 -2.68
C HIS A 199 3.61 -13.85 -1.74
N MET A 200 2.95 -13.86 -0.58
CA MET A 200 3.09 -14.93 0.42
C MET A 200 2.51 -16.29 -0.06
N GLU A 201 1.61 -16.30 -1.05
CA GLU A 201 1.18 -17.53 -1.73
C GLU A 201 2.34 -18.24 -2.44
N THR A 202 3.34 -17.49 -2.91
CA THR A 202 4.39 -17.99 -3.81
C THR A 202 5.73 -18.24 -3.12
N ASP A 203 6.06 -17.46 -2.08
CA ASP A 203 7.34 -17.55 -1.36
C ASP A 203 7.15 -17.06 0.08
N PHE A 204 7.14 -17.99 1.03
CA PHE A 204 7.03 -17.67 2.45
C PHE A 204 7.98 -18.48 3.32
N PRO A 205 9.19 -17.96 3.59
CA PRO A 205 10.19 -18.63 4.39
C PRO A 205 10.09 -18.33 5.89
N CYS A 206 9.13 -17.49 6.32
CA CYS A 206 9.06 -17.00 7.70
C CYS A 206 8.20 -17.90 8.59
N ASP A 207 8.73 -18.32 9.74
CA ASP A 207 7.97 -19.02 10.79
C ASP A 207 7.15 -18.04 11.64
N ASN A 208 6.23 -17.29 11.01
CA ASN A 208 5.29 -16.44 11.75
C ASN A 208 3.88 -17.05 11.74
N SER A 209 3.06 -16.69 12.72
CA SER A 209 1.71 -17.25 12.90
C SER A 209 0.69 -16.67 11.92
N GLN A 210 1.05 -15.63 11.18
CA GLN A 210 0.15 -14.87 10.31
C GLN A 210 0.75 -14.69 8.91
N ASN A 211 0.78 -15.79 8.15
CA ASN A 211 1.28 -15.82 6.77
C ASN A 211 0.42 -14.98 5.82
N PHE A 212 -0.87 -14.80 6.14
CA PHE A 212 -1.83 -14.03 5.35
C PHE A 212 -2.51 -12.98 6.22
N LEU A 213 -2.64 -11.77 5.66
CA LEU A 213 -3.38 -10.67 6.29
C LEU A 213 -4.86 -10.74 5.90
N PRO A 214 -5.79 -10.80 6.87
CA PRO A 214 -7.22 -10.72 6.59
C PRO A 214 -7.60 -9.36 5.97
N TYR A 215 -8.49 -9.38 4.98
CA TYR A 215 -9.06 -8.14 4.44
C TYR A 215 -9.91 -7.42 5.49
N ILE A 216 -9.80 -6.10 5.51
CA ILE A 216 -10.48 -5.21 6.45
C ILE A 216 -11.82 -4.77 5.85
N GLY A 217 -12.84 -4.56 6.70
CA GLY A 217 -14.14 -3.97 6.34
C GLY A 217 -15.05 -4.81 5.42
N ARG A 218 -14.55 -5.90 4.83
CA ARG A 218 -15.41 -6.96 4.29
C ARG A 218 -15.90 -7.80 5.47
N SER A 219 -17.21 -7.82 5.71
CA SER A 219 -17.81 -9.06 6.20
C SER A 219 -17.32 -10.16 5.25
N ASN A 220 -16.60 -11.16 5.77
CA ASN A 220 -15.93 -12.23 5.04
C ASN A 220 -16.83 -13.11 4.15
N LEU A 221 -18.01 -12.62 3.77
CA LEU A 221 -18.99 -13.30 2.93
C LEU A 221 -18.36 -13.80 1.63
N LYS A 222 -17.58 -13.01 0.88
CA LYS A 222 -16.98 -13.50 -0.38
C LYS A 222 -15.94 -14.61 -0.17
N ILE A 223 -15.13 -14.53 0.89
CA ILE A 223 -14.10 -15.55 1.21
C ILE A 223 -14.76 -16.83 1.74
N ILE A 224 -15.86 -16.71 2.48
CA ILE A 224 -16.66 -17.84 2.98
C ILE A 224 -17.52 -18.46 1.86
N LEU A 225 -18.05 -17.64 0.94
CA LEU A 225 -18.96 -18.10 -0.12
C LEU A 225 -18.23 -18.93 -1.18
N ILE A 226 -16.97 -18.65 -1.51
CA ILE A 226 -16.22 -19.42 -2.51
C ILE A 226 -16.11 -20.91 -2.13
N PRO A 227 -15.59 -21.29 -0.94
CA PRO A 227 -15.52 -22.69 -0.55
C PRO A 227 -16.91 -23.31 -0.40
N ILE A 228 -17.92 -22.57 0.10
CA ILE A 228 -19.29 -23.06 0.18
C ILE A 228 -19.82 -23.39 -1.22
N ILE A 229 -19.75 -22.47 -2.18
CA ILE A 229 -20.23 -22.67 -3.55
C ILE A 229 -19.53 -23.86 -4.20
N LEU A 230 -18.22 -24.03 -4.02
CA LEU A 230 -17.47 -25.17 -4.56
C LEU A 230 -17.90 -26.50 -3.93
N ILE A 231 -18.15 -26.54 -2.62
CA ILE A 231 -18.68 -27.73 -1.92
C ILE A 231 -20.09 -28.04 -2.42
N THR A 232 -20.97 -27.04 -2.52
CA THR A 232 -22.34 -27.22 -3.00
C THR A 232 -22.37 -27.71 -4.44
N LEU A 233 -21.49 -27.20 -5.30
CA LEU A 233 -21.37 -27.64 -6.70
C LEU A 233 -20.93 -29.10 -6.79
N LYS A 234 -19.93 -29.51 -5.99
CA LYS A 234 -19.49 -30.91 -5.91
C LYS A 234 -20.61 -31.84 -5.45
N LEU A 235 -21.34 -31.45 -4.40
CA LEU A 235 -22.49 -32.22 -3.89
C LEU A 235 -23.60 -32.34 -4.95
N PHE A 236 -23.86 -31.26 -5.69
CA PHE A 236 -24.86 -31.27 -6.76
C PHE A 236 -24.46 -32.20 -7.92
N ILE A 237 -23.20 -32.18 -8.34
CA ILE A 237 -22.67 -33.10 -9.37
C ILE A 237 -22.78 -34.55 -8.91
N LEU A 238 -22.36 -34.84 -7.66
CA LEU A 238 -22.47 -36.17 -7.07
C LEU A 238 -23.92 -36.67 -7.02
N TYR A 239 -24.87 -35.81 -6.64
CA TYR A 239 -26.29 -36.12 -6.62
C TYR A 239 -26.83 -36.49 -8.01
N ILE A 240 -26.47 -35.73 -9.04
CA ILE A 240 -26.86 -36.02 -10.43
C ILE A 240 -26.30 -37.38 -10.86
N LEU A 241 -25.01 -37.64 -10.62
CA LEU A 241 -24.37 -38.90 -10.98
C LEU A 241 -25.01 -40.10 -10.26
N TYR A 242 -25.31 -39.97 -8.97
CA TYR A 242 -25.98 -41.00 -8.19
C TYR A 242 -27.37 -41.32 -8.76
N LYS A 243 -28.17 -40.28 -9.07
CA LYS A 243 -29.50 -40.45 -9.64
C LYS A 243 -29.47 -41.09 -11.03
N VAL A 244 -28.51 -40.71 -11.88
CA VAL A 244 -28.30 -41.32 -13.19
C VAL A 244 -27.92 -42.78 -13.06
N ASN A 245 -26.98 -43.13 -12.17
CA ASN A 245 -26.60 -44.53 -11.93
C ASN A 245 -27.77 -45.38 -11.44
N ILE A 246 -28.58 -44.85 -10.53
CA ILE A 246 -29.79 -45.54 -10.08
C ILE A 246 -30.74 -45.79 -11.26
N ASN A 247 -31.02 -44.78 -12.08
CA ASN A 247 -31.87 -44.96 -13.27
C ASN A 247 -31.32 -46.00 -14.24
N TYR A 248 -30.00 -46.03 -14.46
CA TYR A 248 -29.35 -47.07 -15.28
C TYR A 248 -29.49 -48.46 -14.66
N ILE A 249 -29.31 -48.59 -13.34
CA ILE A 249 -29.50 -49.87 -12.63
C ILE A 249 -30.97 -50.31 -12.70
N TYR A 250 -31.93 -49.41 -12.53
CA TYR A 250 -33.36 -49.70 -12.69
C TYR A 250 -33.68 -50.11 -14.13
N GLN A 251 -33.17 -49.41 -15.14
CA GLN A 251 -33.33 -49.84 -16.54
C GLN A 251 -32.67 -51.19 -16.83
N TYR A 252 -31.51 -51.48 -16.25
CA TYR A 252 -30.82 -52.75 -16.45
C TYR A 252 -31.54 -53.91 -15.76
N LEU A 253 -32.04 -53.71 -14.53
CA LEU A 253 -32.77 -54.72 -13.76
C LEU A 253 -34.17 -54.98 -14.33
N TYR A 254 -34.91 -53.92 -14.70
CA TYR A 254 -36.30 -54.04 -15.16
C TYR A 254 -36.44 -54.12 -16.70
N GLY A 255 -35.44 -53.66 -17.45
CA GLY A 255 -35.37 -53.82 -18.91
C GLY A 255 -34.94 -55.22 -19.33
N ASN A 256 -34.06 -55.89 -18.58
CA ASN A 256 -33.66 -57.28 -18.87
C ASN A 256 -34.70 -58.33 -18.44
N THR A 257 -35.62 -58.01 -17.52
CA THR A 257 -36.75 -58.90 -17.20
C THR A 257 -37.74 -59.07 -18.35
N LEU A 258 -37.76 -58.18 -19.36
CA LEU A 258 -38.59 -58.35 -20.55
C LEU A 258 -37.99 -59.31 -21.59
N PHE A 259 -36.68 -59.58 -21.55
CA PHE A 259 -36.04 -60.51 -22.50
C PHE A 259 -36.14 -61.99 -22.08
N TYR A 260 -36.19 -62.29 -20.79
CA TYR A 260 -36.31 -63.67 -20.29
C TYR A 260 -37.74 -64.22 -20.24
N ILE A 261 -38.75 -63.41 -20.55
CA ILE A 261 -40.16 -63.88 -20.64
C ILE A 261 -40.54 -64.23 -22.10
N TYR A 262 -39.64 -64.00 -23.07
CA TYR A 262 -39.87 -64.27 -24.51
C TYR A 262 -38.81 -65.18 -25.17
N SER A 263 -38.07 -65.98 -24.41
CA SER A 263 -37.24 -67.09 -24.94
C SER A 263 -37.49 -68.38 -24.17
#